data_AF-A0A6M0SR28-F1
#
_entry.id   AF-A0A6M0SR28-F1
#
_cell.length_a   1.000
_cell.length_b   1.000
_cell.length_c   1.000
_cell.angle_alpha   90.00
_cell.angle_beta   90.00
_cell.angle_gamma   90.00
#
_symmetry.space_group_name_H-M   'P 1'
#
loop_
_entity.id
_entity.type
_entity.pdbx_description
1 polymer ?
#
loop_
_entity_poly.entity_id
_entity_poly.type
_entity_poly.pdbx_seq_one_letter_code
_entity_poly.pdbx_strand_id
1 'polypeptide(L)'
;MVINNQHEHYINNDVLIKFIRENEIKVPDCKYNTENMIQIINEYAVSSTQNKIKVEQAINEWLAQGRKKILYRYFEEELNFGENVNIIKENITGRFELTDETDLAKLKVPDNNRELWKIDFVTENDDVVKVKFLYIEKLNKKTKEEEYIEIALPIIVVLDIVAKEIYAKVASKSDLYRDTENKVEDIKVGQEVLEEVITILGLSSRISSTQKSELQSILFAIHKEITELPEEIINTADSINDEIMEFIGKVTEKIEMLDNELNVDEMFNGVKNVILKNIIGMYDDIRIFEEGKYAISTGIDGSGATMSKFRFNAPAREPVQSKPEYQDVRSIMGDLEKIRKDVLFWNSVRNNIDKIRMKMYAHNIGYIQICFEQYVYGEDIENVLSKIREFKERR
;
A
#
# COMPACT_ATOMS: atom_id res chain seq x y z
N MET A 1 31.71 3.64 2.92
CA MET A 1 30.55 4.42 3.36
C MET A 1 29.96 3.69 4.55
N VAL A 2 29.25 4.44 5.39
CA VAL A 2 28.67 3.95 6.64
C VAL A 2 27.23 4.48 6.73
N ILE A 3 26.42 3.85 7.57
CA ILE A 3 25.10 4.37 7.94
C ILE A 3 25.31 5.75 8.60
N ASN A 4 24.62 6.78 8.10
CA ASN A 4 24.69 8.16 8.58
C ASN A 4 23.33 8.58 9.15
N ASN A 5 23.27 9.76 9.78
CA ASN A 5 22.05 10.29 10.42
C ASN A 5 20.83 10.34 9.49
N GLN A 6 21.02 10.60 8.20
CA GLN A 6 19.92 10.63 7.22
C GLN A 6 19.36 9.22 6.97
N HIS A 7 20.21 8.19 6.96
CA HIS A 7 19.79 6.80 6.83
C HIS A 7 18.98 6.32 8.05
N GLU A 8 19.36 6.73 9.26
CA GLU A 8 18.72 6.30 10.51
C GLU A 8 17.24 6.65 10.56
N HIS A 9 16.83 7.72 9.87
CA HIS A 9 15.43 8.08 9.78
C HIS A 9 14.60 6.97 9.13
N TYR A 10 15.15 6.16 8.24
CA TYR A 10 14.40 5.22 7.39
C TYR A 10 14.62 3.75 7.72
N ILE A 11 15.77 3.40 8.30
CA ILE A 11 16.12 2.01 8.58
C ILE A 11 15.42 1.53 9.85
N ASN A 12 14.87 0.31 9.81
CA ASN A 12 14.19 -0.33 10.93
C ASN A 12 15.11 -1.37 11.61
N ASN A 13 14.88 -1.66 12.89
CA ASN A 13 15.63 -2.64 13.66
C ASN A 13 15.62 -4.04 13.04
N ASP A 14 14.49 -4.44 12.47
CA ASP A 14 14.34 -5.79 11.91
C ASP A 14 15.37 -6.08 10.80
N VAL A 15 15.63 -5.10 9.93
CA VAL A 15 16.61 -5.26 8.85
C VAL A 15 18.06 -5.14 9.31
N LEU A 16 18.32 -4.36 10.36
CA LEU A 16 19.64 -4.32 11.01
C LEU A 16 19.96 -5.68 11.65
N ILE A 17 19.01 -6.25 12.39
CA ILE A 17 19.15 -7.58 13.02
C ILE A 17 19.36 -8.66 11.95
N LYS A 18 18.57 -8.63 10.88
CA LYS A 18 18.69 -9.57 9.76
C LYS A 18 20.10 -9.52 9.15
N PHE A 19 20.60 -8.32 8.84
CA PHE A 19 21.94 -8.14 8.26
C PHE A 19 23.07 -8.61 9.17
N ILE A 20 22.98 -8.30 10.47
CA ILE A 20 23.93 -8.77 11.48
C ILE A 20 24.00 -10.30 11.50
N ARG A 21 22.84 -10.98 11.46
CA ARG A 21 22.76 -12.44 11.45
C ARG A 21 23.31 -13.05 10.15
N GLU A 22 22.91 -12.52 9.00
CA GLU A 22 23.32 -13.02 7.68
C GLU A 22 24.82 -12.85 7.41
N ASN A 23 25.45 -11.86 8.04
CA ASN A 23 26.89 -11.60 7.92
C ASN A 23 27.69 -12.06 9.16
N GLU A 24 27.06 -12.82 10.06
CA GLU A 24 27.70 -13.41 11.25
C GLU A 24 28.47 -12.38 12.11
N ILE A 25 27.93 -11.15 12.20
CA ILE A 25 28.57 -10.06 12.93
C ILE A 25 28.37 -10.27 14.43
N LYS A 26 29.47 -10.29 15.19
CA LYS A 26 29.40 -10.42 16.65
C LYS A 26 28.83 -9.15 17.28
N VAL A 27 27.79 -9.29 18.09
CA VAL A 27 27.20 -8.20 18.88
C VAL A 27 27.65 -8.33 20.33
N PRO A 28 28.54 -7.45 20.83
CA PRO A 28 28.93 -7.44 22.23
C PRO A 28 27.70 -7.22 23.14
N ASP A 29 27.65 -7.94 24.26
CA ASP A 29 26.65 -7.78 25.33
C ASP A 29 25.16 -7.91 24.93
N CYS A 30 24.86 -8.47 23.75
CA CYS A 30 23.49 -8.68 23.24
C CYS A 30 22.59 -7.42 23.29
N LYS A 31 23.16 -6.21 23.20
CA LYS A 31 22.39 -4.96 23.21
C LYS A 31 21.86 -4.63 21.81
N TYR A 32 20.71 -5.19 21.46
CA TYR A 32 20.02 -4.94 20.17
C TYR A 32 19.20 -3.65 20.17
N ASN A 33 19.79 -2.51 20.55
CA ASN A 33 19.19 -1.20 20.30
C ASN A 33 19.70 -0.63 18.96
N THR A 34 18.95 0.30 18.36
CA THR A 34 19.21 0.82 17.01
C THR A 34 20.60 1.43 16.88
N GLU A 35 20.98 2.30 17.81
CA GLU A 35 22.26 3.02 17.81
C GLU A 35 23.46 2.04 17.84
N ASN A 36 23.42 1.05 18.75
CA ASN A 36 24.47 0.05 18.87
C ASN A 36 24.57 -0.84 17.62
N MET A 37 23.43 -1.26 17.06
CA MET A 37 23.43 -2.06 15.83
C MET A 37 24.02 -1.29 14.65
N ILE A 38 23.68 0.00 14.52
CA ILE A 38 24.23 0.89 13.50
C ILE A 38 25.75 1.03 13.67
N GLN A 39 26.22 1.27 14.89
CA GLN A 39 27.65 1.36 15.20
C GLN A 39 28.38 0.07 14.78
N ILE A 40 27.85 -1.09 15.17
CA ILE A 40 28.45 -2.40 14.86
C ILE A 40 28.52 -2.64 13.34
N ILE A 41 27.46 -2.31 12.60
CA ILE A 41 27.44 -2.44 11.14
C ILE A 41 28.45 -1.48 10.49
N ASN A 42 28.61 -0.28 11.04
CA ASN A 42 29.59 0.69 10.57
C ASN A 42 31.04 0.21 10.82
N GLU A 43 31.33 -0.37 11.98
CA GLU A 43 32.63 -0.99 12.29
C GLU A 43 32.92 -2.18 11.35
N TYR A 44 31.91 -3.01 11.08
CA TYR A 44 31.99 -4.08 10.10
C TYR A 44 32.32 -3.55 8.69
N ALA A 45 31.68 -2.45 8.27
CA ALA A 45 31.93 -1.81 6.97
C ALA A 45 33.38 -1.31 6.83
N VAL A 46 33.97 -0.76 7.89
CA VAL A 46 35.36 -0.25 7.88
C VAL A 46 36.39 -1.37 7.81
N SER A 47 36.04 -2.57 8.25
CA SER A 47 36.96 -3.71 8.36
C SER A 47 37.47 -4.24 7.01
N SER A 48 36.73 -4.05 5.91
CA SER A 48 37.20 -4.40 4.57
C SER A 48 36.40 -3.71 3.45
N THR A 49 36.99 -3.60 2.26
CA THR A 49 36.29 -3.09 1.06
C THR A 49 35.06 -3.93 0.70
N GLN A 50 35.13 -5.25 0.87
CA GLN A 50 34.01 -6.14 0.58
C GLN A 50 32.83 -5.88 1.53
N ASN A 51 33.11 -5.68 2.82
CA ASN A 51 32.08 -5.37 3.81
C ASN A 51 31.45 -4.01 3.55
N LYS A 52 32.26 -3.01 3.18
CA LYS A 52 31.78 -1.70 2.76
C LYS A 52 30.76 -1.81 1.60
N ILE A 53 31.07 -2.59 0.57
CA ILE A 53 30.16 -2.81 -0.58
C ILE A 53 28.86 -3.47 -0.11
N LYS A 54 28.94 -4.49 0.75
CA LYS A 54 27.75 -5.15 1.31
C LYS A 54 26.85 -4.19 2.09
N VAL A 55 27.44 -3.33 2.92
CA VAL A 55 26.68 -2.34 3.69
C VAL A 55 26.08 -1.28 2.77
N GLU A 56 26.81 -0.82 1.75
CA GLU A 56 26.29 0.11 0.73
C GLU A 56 25.09 -0.48 -0.04
N GLN A 57 25.19 -1.74 -0.47
CA GLN A 57 24.09 -2.45 -1.11
C GLN A 57 22.88 -2.60 -0.19
N ALA A 58 23.11 -2.94 1.08
CA ALA A 58 22.05 -3.09 2.07
C ALA A 58 21.34 -1.75 2.36
N ILE A 59 22.08 -0.63 2.46
CA ILE A 59 21.48 0.69 2.64
C ILE A 59 20.60 1.06 1.43
N ASN A 60 21.09 0.84 0.20
CA ASN A 60 20.31 1.05 -1.02
C ASN A 60 18.98 0.28 -0.99
N GLU A 61 19.05 -1.00 -0.59
CA GLU A 61 17.87 -1.85 -0.46
C GLU A 61 16.91 -1.34 0.62
N TRP A 62 17.40 -1.08 1.83
CA TRP A 62 16.54 -0.67 2.95
C TRP A 62 15.85 0.67 2.72
N LEU A 63 16.53 1.61 2.05
CA LEU A 63 15.97 2.91 1.71
C LEU A 63 14.94 2.82 0.58
N ALA A 64 15.07 1.86 -0.34
CA ALA A 64 14.04 1.56 -1.33
C ALA A 64 12.83 0.82 -0.71
N GLN A 65 13.04 0.11 0.40
CA GLN A 65 12.05 -0.66 1.17
C GLN A 65 11.48 0.12 2.37
N GLY A 66 10.68 -0.56 3.19
CA GLY A 66 10.15 -0.06 4.46
C GLY A 66 8.72 0.45 4.38
N ARG A 67 8.30 1.27 5.35
CA ARG A 67 6.95 1.85 5.33
C ARG A 67 6.85 2.84 4.18
N LYS A 68 6.15 2.46 3.11
CA LYS A 68 5.99 3.29 1.90
C LYS A 68 4.56 3.77 1.72
N LYS A 69 4.44 4.92 1.07
CA LYS A 69 3.23 5.34 0.39
C LYS A 69 3.51 5.33 -1.11
N ILE A 70 2.58 4.80 -1.90
CA ILE A 70 2.69 4.68 -3.35
C ILE A 70 1.53 5.42 -3.99
N LEU A 71 1.81 6.24 -5.01
CA LEU A 71 0.80 6.76 -5.92
C LEU A 71 0.97 6.05 -7.25
N TYR A 72 -0.04 5.31 -7.67
CA TYR A 72 -0.06 4.54 -8.90
C TYR A 72 -1.08 5.10 -9.88
N ARG A 73 -0.71 5.12 -11.16
CA ARG A 73 -1.59 5.46 -12.29
C ARG A 73 -1.16 4.69 -13.53
N TYR A 74 -2.09 4.41 -14.44
CA TYR A 74 -1.77 4.00 -15.80
C TYR A 74 -2.08 5.10 -16.82
N PHE A 75 -1.48 4.97 -17.99
CA PHE A 75 -1.73 5.82 -19.16
C PHE A 75 -2.02 4.94 -20.38
N GLU A 76 -2.79 5.45 -21.31
CA GLU A 76 -3.11 4.74 -22.56
C GLU A 76 -2.27 5.24 -23.74
N GLU A 77 -1.71 6.44 -23.59
CA GLU A 77 -0.93 7.14 -24.60
C GLU A 77 0.29 6.33 -25.03
N GLU A 78 0.56 6.37 -26.33
CA GLU A 78 1.84 5.88 -26.85
C GLU A 78 2.95 6.80 -26.38
N LEU A 79 4.01 6.19 -25.86
CA LEU A 79 5.21 6.91 -25.48
C LEU A 79 5.94 7.37 -26.74
N ASN A 80 5.97 8.67 -26.97
CA ASN A 80 6.65 9.27 -28.12
C ASN A 80 8.18 9.36 -27.91
N PHE A 81 8.83 8.27 -27.47
CA PHE A 81 10.28 8.21 -27.24
C PHE A 81 11.04 7.41 -28.31
N GLY A 82 10.34 6.81 -29.27
CA GLY A 82 10.89 5.86 -30.23
C GLY A 82 11.03 4.45 -29.66
N GLU A 83 11.35 3.47 -30.50
CA GLU A 83 11.47 2.06 -30.10
C GLU A 83 12.92 1.66 -29.71
N ASN A 84 13.92 2.43 -30.12
CA ASN A 84 15.32 2.10 -29.87
C ASN A 84 15.79 2.54 -28.48
N VAL A 85 16.45 1.65 -27.73
CA VAL A 85 16.97 1.92 -26.37
C VAL A 85 17.82 3.18 -26.28
N ASN A 86 18.73 3.41 -27.23
CA ASN A 86 19.61 4.58 -27.17
C ASN A 86 18.81 5.86 -27.39
N ILE A 87 17.83 5.84 -28.30
CA ILE A 87 16.94 6.97 -28.55
C ILE A 87 16.07 7.25 -27.32
N ILE A 88 15.53 6.21 -26.67
CA ILE A 88 14.76 6.36 -25.42
C ILE A 88 15.64 6.97 -24.32
N LYS A 89 16.86 6.44 -24.14
CA LYS A 89 17.82 6.96 -23.16
C LYS A 89 18.13 8.43 -23.41
N GLU A 90 18.55 8.79 -24.62
CA GLU A 90 18.87 10.16 -25.00
C GLU A 90 17.68 11.11 -24.85
N ASN A 91 16.49 10.69 -25.29
CA ASN A 91 15.26 11.48 -25.16
C ASN A 91 14.87 11.74 -23.72
N ILE A 92 15.03 10.74 -22.84
CA ILE A 92 14.72 10.91 -21.42
C ILE A 92 15.82 11.73 -20.76
N THR A 93 17.09 11.32 -20.81
CA THR A 93 18.17 12.03 -20.14
C THR A 93 18.32 13.48 -20.63
N GLY A 94 18.05 13.76 -21.91
CA GLY A 94 18.11 15.12 -22.46
C GLY A 94 17.01 16.07 -21.97
N ARG A 95 15.94 15.54 -21.33
CA ARG A 95 14.84 16.33 -20.77
C ARG A 95 14.94 16.57 -19.28
N PHE A 96 15.85 15.87 -18.59
CA PHE A 96 16.02 15.95 -17.15
C PHE A 96 17.40 16.48 -16.80
N GLU A 97 17.46 17.46 -15.90
CA GLU A 97 18.72 17.99 -15.38
C GLU A 97 19.18 17.13 -14.20
N LEU A 98 20.22 16.32 -14.41
CA LEU A 98 20.82 15.50 -13.37
C LEU A 98 21.78 16.33 -12.51
N THR A 99 21.55 16.34 -11.19
CA THR A 99 22.41 17.08 -10.26
C THR A 99 23.61 16.26 -9.80
N ASP A 100 23.44 14.96 -9.52
CA ASP A 100 24.50 14.06 -9.02
C ASP A 100 24.15 12.59 -9.27
N GLU A 101 24.90 11.90 -10.15
CA GLU A 101 24.69 10.47 -10.43
C GLU A 101 25.15 9.61 -9.23
N THR A 102 24.27 9.49 -8.24
CA THR A 102 24.55 8.78 -7.00
C THR A 102 23.37 7.97 -6.49
N ASP A 103 23.67 6.89 -5.78
CA ASP A 103 22.68 6.00 -5.18
C ASP A 103 22.20 6.48 -3.80
N LEU A 104 21.10 5.88 -3.34
CA LEU A 104 20.49 6.09 -2.01
C LEU A 104 21.46 5.89 -0.85
N ALA A 105 22.47 5.03 -0.99
CA ALA A 105 23.51 4.82 0.01
C ALA A 105 24.28 6.12 0.33
N LYS A 106 24.23 7.12 -0.56
CA LYS A 106 24.81 8.45 -0.35
C LYS A 106 23.80 9.52 0.07
N LEU A 107 22.65 9.10 0.63
CA LEU A 107 21.62 10.03 1.07
C LEU A 107 22.20 11.11 2.00
N LYS A 108 21.95 12.35 1.60
CA LYS A 108 22.31 13.60 2.23
C LYS A 108 21.21 14.61 1.90
N VAL A 109 21.09 15.66 2.72
CA VAL A 109 20.19 16.77 2.42
C VAL A 109 20.68 17.42 1.12
N PRO A 110 19.81 17.60 0.10
CA PRO A 110 20.19 18.27 -1.14
C PRO A 110 20.43 19.76 -0.89
N ASP A 111 21.24 20.38 -1.74
CA ASP A 111 21.55 21.82 -1.63
C ASP A 111 20.30 22.63 -2.04
N ASN A 112 19.65 22.19 -3.12
CA ASN A 112 18.36 22.71 -3.57
C ASN A 112 17.19 22.05 -2.84
N ASN A 113 16.00 22.64 -2.95
CA ASN A 113 14.79 22.07 -2.34
C ASN A 113 14.48 20.66 -2.87
N ARG A 114 14.75 20.40 -4.15
CA ARG A 114 14.55 19.10 -4.78
C ARG A 114 15.61 18.91 -5.85
N GLU A 115 16.17 17.71 -5.92
CA GLU A 115 17.19 17.34 -6.90
C GLU A 115 16.88 15.96 -7.48
N LEU A 116 17.06 15.82 -8.79
CA LEU A 116 17.11 14.51 -9.45
C LEU A 116 18.54 14.00 -9.37
N TRP A 117 18.74 12.92 -8.62
CA TRP A 117 20.06 12.30 -8.47
C TRP A 117 20.30 11.27 -9.57
N LYS A 118 19.34 10.38 -9.82
CA LYS A 118 19.62 9.23 -10.69
C LYS A 118 18.47 8.90 -11.63
N ILE A 119 18.82 8.48 -12.84
CA ILE A 119 17.92 7.83 -13.79
C ILE A 119 18.49 6.45 -14.12
N ASP A 120 17.79 5.40 -13.72
CA ASP A 120 18.15 4.01 -14.02
C ASP A 120 17.23 3.45 -15.10
N PHE A 121 17.84 2.93 -16.17
CA PHE A 121 17.14 2.24 -17.26
C PHE A 121 17.23 0.73 -17.04
N VAL A 122 16.07 0.07 -16.95
CA VAL A 122 15.98 -1.39 -16.91
C VAL A 122 15.64 -1.87 -18.32
N THR A 123 16.48 -2.75 -18.85
CA THR A 123 16.34 -3.29 -20.21
C THR A 123 16.14 -4.80 -20.21
N GLU A 124 15.27 -5.30 -21.08
CA GLU A 124 15.10 -6.73 -21.37
C GLU A 124 15.20 -6.91 -22.88
N ASN A 125 15.99 -7.89 -23.35
CA ASN A 125 16.17 -8.18 -24.78
C ASN A 125 16.50 -6.94 -25.66
N ASP A 126 17.33 -6.02 -25.16
CA ASP A 126 17.67 -4.76 -25.83
C ASP A 126 16.49 -3.79 -26.04
N ASP A 127 15.43 -3.90 -25.21
CA ASP A 127 14.34 -2.93 -25.10
C ASP A 127 14.29 -2.32 -23.70
N VAL A 128 13.96 -1.02 -23.58
CA VAL A 128 13.75 -0.38 -22.26
C VAL A 128 12.37 -0.80 -21.75
N VAL A 129 12.34 -1.56 -20.66
CA VAL A 129 11.08 -1.97 -20.02
C VAL A 129 10.65 -1.01 -18.92
N LYS A 130 11.61 -0.48 -18.16
CA LYS A 130 11.34 0.45 -17.04
C LYS A 130 12.37 1.55 -16.96
N VAL A 131 11.94 2.72 -16.50
CA VAL A 131 12.81 3.84 -16.15
C VAL A 131 12.52 4.23 -14.70
N LYS A 132 13.56 4.33 -13.88
CA LYS A 132 13.45 4.70 -12.47
C LYS A 132 14.15 6.04 -12.26
N PHE A 133 13.45 6.99 -11.64
CA PHE A 133 13.95 8.30 -11.29
C PHE A 133 14.09 8.37 -9.78
N LEU A 134 15.27 8.75 -9.29
CA LEU A 134 15.53 8.98 -7.88
C LEU A 134 15.62 10.47 -7.60
N TYR A 135 14.57 11.02 -6.99
CA TYR A 135 14.52 12.38 -6.50
C TYR A 135 14.77 12.42 -5.00
N ILE A 136 15.45 13.46 -4.53
CA ILE A 136 15.58 13.77 -3.11
C ILE A 136 14.97 15.17 -2.87
N GLU A 137 14.02 15.27 -1.94
CA GLU A 137 13.45 16.54 -1.49
C GLU A 137 13.96 16.89 -0.10
N LYS A 138 14.44 18.12 0.09
CA LYS A 138 14.77 18.68 1.39
C LYS A 138 13.50 19.07 2.13
N LEU A 139 13.30 18.50 3.31
CA LEU A 139 12.19 18.81 4.19
C LEU A 139 12.67 19.00 5.62
N ASN A 140 11.85 19.62 6.45
CA ASN A 140 12.05 19.75 7.89
C ASN A 140 11.21 18.70 8.62
N LYS A 141 11.76 18.09 9.66
CA LYS A 141 11.05 17.16 10.53
C LYS A 141 11.04 17.69 11.96
N LYS A 142 9.86 17.77 12.56
CA LYS A 142 9.73 18.15 13.98
C LYS A 142 10.22 17.01 14.88
N THR A 143 11.15 17.30 15.78
CA THR A 143 11.66 16.35 16.78
C THR A 143 10.74 16.30 18.00
N LYS A 144 11.00 15.36 18.92
CA LYS A 144 10.25 15.28 20.20
C LYS A 144 10.46 16.50 21.09
N GLU A 145 11.56 17.21 20.90
CA GLU A 145 11.94 18.42 21.66
C GLU A 145 11.42 19.69 20.99
N GLU A 146 10.50 19.54 20.02
CA GLU A 146 9.91 20.62 19.23
C GLU A 146 10.86 21.39 18.30
N GLU A 147 12.08 20.92 18.14
CA GLU A 147 13.04 21.47 17.18
C GLU A 147 12.77 20.94 15.75
N TYR A 148 13.21 21.69 14.74
CA TYR A 148 13.14 21.27 13.34
C TYR A 148 14.53 20.86 12.86
N ILE A 149 14.63 19.65 12.30
CA ILE A 149 15.84 19.17 11.64
C ILE A 149 15.60 18.98 10.16
N GLU A 150 16.58 19.32 9.34
CA GLU A 150 16.54 19.05 7.91
C GLU A 150 16.74 17.55 7.65
N ILE A 151 15.88 17.00 6.81
CA ILE A 151 15.93 15.63 6.36
C ILE A 151 15.88 15.55 4.84
N ALA A 152 16.55 14.55 4.29
CA ALA A 152 16.45 14.18 2.89
C ALA A 152 15.32 13.17 2.71
N LEU A 153 14.26 13.51 1.99
CA LEU A 153 13.17 12.60 1.65
C LEU A 153 13.41 11.97 0.26
N PRO A 154 13.78 10.68 0.19
CA PRO A 154 13.92 9.99 -1.09
C PRO A 154 12.55 9.64 -1.69
N ILE A 155 12.41 9.92 -2.97
CA ILE A 155 11.22 9.71 -3.78
C ILE A 155 11.65 8.96 -5.04
N ILE A 156 11.10 7.76 -5.23
CA ILE A 156 11.43 6.93 -6.40
C ILE A 156 10.22 6.93 -7.33
N VAL A 157 10.34 7.52 -8.51
CA VAL A 157 9.33 7.41 -9.56
C VAL A 157 9.73 6.29 -10.50
N VAL A 158 8.80 5.42 -10.84
CA VAL A 158 9.00 4.33 -11.79
C VAL A 158 8.01 4.48 -12.92
N LEU A 159 8.53 4.59 -14.13
CA LEU A 159 7.79 4.46 -15.38
C LEU A 159 7.98 3.05 -15.91
N ASP A 160 6.91 2.28 -16.00
CA ASP A 160 6.90 0.98 -16.69
C ASP A 160 6.31 1.20 -18.09
N ILE A 161 7.18 1.05 -19.08
CA ILE A 161 6.87 1.32 -20.48
C ILE A 161 5.93 0.23 -21.02
N VAL A 162 6.17 -1.02 -20.64
CA VAL A 162 5.44 -2.19 -21.14
C VAL A 162 4.03 -2.22 -20.55
N ALA A 163 3.91 -2.06 -19.24
CA ALA A 163 2.61 -2.07 -18.56
C ALA A 163 1.83 -0.74 -18.73
N LYS A 164 2.44 0.27 -19.35
CA LYS A 164 1.95 1.65 -19.51
C LYS A 164 1.47 2.22 -18.17
N GLU A 165 2.33 2.15 -17.18
CA GLU A 165 2.04 2.62 -15.82
C GLU A 165 3.16 3.50 -15.28
N ILE A 166 2.80 4.38 -14.37
CA ILE A 166 3.74 5.23 -13.67
C ILE A 166 3.34 5.30 -12.20
N TYR A 167 4.33 5.21 -11.33
CA TYR A 167 4.06 5.30 -9.90
C TYR A 167 5.22 5.91 -9.12
N ALA A 168 4.88 6.67 -8.07
CA ALA A 168 5.83 7.25 -7.14
C ALA A 168 5.82 6.48 -5.81
N LYS A 169 7.00 6.14 -5.30
CA LYS A 169 7.23 5.50 -4.00
C LYS A 169 7.90 6.51 -3.08
N VAL A 170 7.24 6.82 -1.95
CA VAL A 170 7.75 7.75 -0.94
C VAL A 170 7.82 7.07 0.41
N ALA A 171 8.88 7.33 1.17
CA ALA A 171 8.96 6.86 2.55
C ALA A 171 7.88 7.54 3.42
N SER A 172 7.14 6.74 4.19
CA SER A 172 6.14 7.28 5.11
C SER A 172 6.82 7.88 6.34
N LYS A 173 6.55 9.15 6.58
CA LYS A 173 6.97 9.87 7.78
C LYS A 173 5.79 10.66 8.35
N SER A 174 5.94 11.08 9.60
CA SER A 174 5.04 12.04 10.22
C SER A 174 5.79 13.35 10.41
N ASP A 175 5.02 14.43 10.48
CA ASP A 175 5.50 15.74 10.90
C ASP A 175 6.64 16.27 10.01
N LEU A 176 6.44 16.13 8.70
CA LEU A 176 7.25 16.74 7.66
C LEU A 176 6.72 18.14 7.33
N TYR A 177 7.63 19.04 7.00
CA TYR A 177 7.33 20.43 6.67
C TYR A 177 8.28 20.95 5.58
N ARG A 178 7.82 21.86 4.70
CA ARG A 178 8.70 22.49 3.68
C ARG A 178 9.55 23.62 4.24
N ASP A 179 8.98 24.36 5.16
CA ASP A 179 9.63 25.32 6.06
C ASP A 179 9.25 24.95 7.50
N THR A 180 9.56 25.77 8.51
CA THR A 180 9.27 25.41 9.90
C THR A 180 7.78 25.50 10.28
N GLU A 181 6.89 25.92 9.37
CA GLU A 181 5.47 26.18 9.70
C GLU A 181 4.49 25.43 8.80
N ASN A 182 4.88 25.12 7.55
CA ASN A 182 4.02 24.51 6.55
C ASN A 182 4.14 22.99 6.53
N LYS A 183 3.28 22.34 7.33
CA LYS A 183 3.17 20.88 7.38
C LYS A 183 2.78 20.33 6.02
N VAL A 184 3.53 19.35 5.55
CA VAL A 184 3.29 18.65 4.28
C VAL A 184 3.09 17.16 4.52
N GLU A 185 2.20 16.56 3.75
CA GLU A 185 2.04 15.11 3.73
C GLU A 185 3.03 14.51 2.73
N ASP A 186 3.76 13.46 3.12
CA ASP A 186 4.75 12.80 2.25
C ASP A 186 4.17 12.41 0.88
N ILE A 187 2.87 12.06 0.83
CA ILE A 187 2.25 11.64 -0.43
C ILE A 187 1.99 12.80 -1.39
N LYS A 188 1.74 14.01 -0.88
CA LYS A 188 1.61 15.21 -1.72
C LYS A 188 2.94 15.54 -2.38
N VAL A 189 4.03 15.40 -1.63
CA VAL A 189 5.39 15.53 -2.15
C VAL A 189 5.63 14.53 -3.28
N GLY A 190 5.30 13.25 -3.06
CA GLY A 190 5.36 12.23 -4.11
C GLY A 190 4.51 12.54 -5.33
N GLN A 191 3.30 13.08 -5.13
CA GLN A 191 2.42 13.47 -6.23
C GLN A 191 3.04 14.57 -7.08
N GLU A 192 3.60 15.60 -6.46
CA GLU A 192 4.21 16.72 -7.20
C GLU A 192 5.39 16.27 -8.05
N VAL A 193 6.26 15.39 -7.52
CA VAL A 193 7.37 14.81 -8.29
C VAL A 193 6.85 13.93 -9.42
N LEU A 194 5.82 13.13 -9.17
CA LEU A 194 5.20 12.29 -10.20
C LEU A 194 4.64 13.15 -11.35
N GLU A 195 3.91 14.22 -11.03
CA GLU A 195 3.36 15.16 -12.02
C GLU A 195 4.45 15.91 -12.77
N GLU A 196 5.55 16.25 -12.12
CA GLU A 196 6.74 16.84 -12.76
C GLU A 196 7.31 15.88 -13.82
N VAL A 197 7.51 14.60 -13.48
CA VAL A 197 7.98 13.58 -14.42
C VAL A 197 6.99 13.40 -15.58
N ILE A 198 5.69 13.28 -15.30
CA ILE A 198 4.62 13.19 -16.30
C ILE A 198 4.67 14.38 -17.28
N THR A 199 4.83 15.59 -16.75
CA THR A 199 4.87 16.83 -17.54
C THR A 199 6.09 16.90 -18.44
N ILE A 200 7.28 16.60 -17.90
CA ILE A 200 8.55 16.60 -18.65
C ILE A 200 8.52 15.55 -19.77
N LEU A 201 7.94 14.38 -19.48
CA LEU A 201 7.78 13.32 -20.46
C LEU A 201 6.72 13.63 -21.52
N GLY A 202 5.85 14.62 -21.29
CA GLY A 202 4.77 15.00 -22.19
C GLY A 202 3.59 14.02 -22.15
N LEU A 203 3.40 13.33 -21.03
CA LEU A 203 2.26 12.47 -20.77
C LEU A 203 1.07 13.33 -20.34
N SER A 204 -0.16 12.95 -20.68
CA SER A 204 -1.34 13.69 -20.23
C SER A 204 -1.46 13.63 -18.72
N SER A 205 -1.32 14.78 -18.08
CA SER A 205 -1.64 14.95 -16.66
C SER A 205 -3.13 14.75 -16.40
N ARG A 206 -4.01 14.93 -17.40
CA ARG A 206 -5.46 14.76 -17.25
C ARG A 206 -5.87 13.29 -17.41
N ILE A 207 -6.58 12.82 -16.40
CA ILE A 207 -7.24 11.51 -16.40
C ILE A 207 -8.65 11.66 -16.95
N SER A 208 -9.05 10.73 -17.82
CA SER A 208 -10.43 10.67 -18.31
C SER A 208 -11.39 10.20 -17.20
N SER A 209 -12.66 10.59 -17.28
CA SER A 209 -13.69 10.07 -16.36
C SER A 209 -13.76 8.54 -16.39
N THR A 210 -13.52 7.94 -17.56
CA THR A 210 -13.45 6.50 -17.78
C THR A 210 -12.33 5.87 -16.97
N GLN A 211 -11.11 6.39 -17.09
CA GLN A 211 -9.95 5.91 -16.33
C GLN A 211 -10.15 6.03 -14.81
N LYS A 212 -10.79 7.11 -14.36
CA LYS A 212 -11.14 7.26 -12.95
C LYS A 212 -12.10 6.16 -12.47
N SER A 213 -13.14 5.87 -13.25
CA SER A 213 -14.11 4.80 -12.97
C SER A 213 -13.45 3.41 -13.02
N GLU A 214 -12.49 3.21 -13.92
CA GLU A 214 -11.70 1.98 -14.04
C GLU A 214 -10.81 1.76 -12.82
N LEU A 215 -10.08 2.77 -12.36
CA LEU A 215 -9.27 2.69 -11.12
C LEU A 215 -10.16 2.34 -9.91
N GLN A 216 -11.32 2.98 -9.79
CA GLN A 216 -12.29 2.66 -8.75
C GLN A 216 -12.79 1.21 -8.86
N SER A 217 -13.07 0.77 -10.09
CA SER A 217 -13.51 -0.59 -10.34
C SER A 217 -12.44 -1.64 -10.02
N ILE A 218 -11.16 -1.35 -10.29
CA ILE A 218 -10.04 -2.25 -9.95
C ILE A 218 -9.97 -2.40 -8.43
N LEU A 219 -10.07 -1.30 -7.68
CA LEU A 219 -10.13 -1.36 -6.21
C LEU A 219 -11.33 -2.16 -5.74
N PHE A 220 -12.49 -1.99 -6.36
CA PHE A 220 -13.68 -2.78 -6.04
C PHE A 220 -13.51 -4.27 -6.37
N ALA A 221 -12.88 -4.61 -7.48
CA ALA A 221 -12.65 -6.00 -7.86
C ALA A 221 -11.65 -6.68 -6.92
N ILE A 222 -10.57 -5.98 -6.57
CA ILE A 222 -9.64 -6.39 -5.50
C ILE A 222 -10.42 -6.61 -4.21
N HIS A 223 -11.22 -5.63 -3.80
CA HIS A 223 -12.05 -5.72 -2.60
C HIS A 223 -13.01 -6.93 -2.65
N LYS A 224 -13.68 -7.14 -3.78
CA LYS A 224 -14.61 -8.25 -3.97
C LYS A 224 -13.88 -9.59 -3.83
N GLU A 225 -12.76 -9.80 -4.50
CA GLU A 225 -12.00 -11.06 -4.41
C GLU A 225 -11.56 -11.36 -2.95
N ILE A 226 -11.14 -10.31 -2.25
CA ILE A 226 -10.77 -10.32 -0.83
C ILE A 226 -11.96 -10.68 0.08
N THR A 227 -13.18 -10.24 -0.25
CA THR A 227 -14.35 -10.30 0.64
C THR A 227 -15.38 -11.37 0.30
N GLU A 228 -15.31 -11.96 -0.90
CA GLU A 228 -16.29 -12.93 -1.37
C GLU A 228 -16.20 -14.23 -0.56
N LEU A 229 -17.32 -14.57 0.07
CA LEU A 229 -17.52 -15.83 0.80
C LEU A 229 -17.59 -17.00 -0.20
N PRO A 230 -17.03 -18.17 0.13
CA PRO A 230 -17.22 -19.39 -0.66
C PRO A 230 -18.71 -19.65 -0.97
N GLU A 231 -19.02 -20.04 -2.21
CA GLU A 231 -20.39 -20.33 -2.66
C GLU A 231 -21.08 -21.37 -1.78
N GLU A 232 -20.35 -22.37 -1.31
CA GLU A 232 -20.89 -23.41 -0.43
C GLU A 232 -21.45 -22.84 0.88
N ILE A 233 -20.81 -21.80 1.43
CA ILE A 233 -21.28 -21.11 2.64
C ILE A 233 -22.50 -20.25 2.32
N ILE A 234 -22.48 -19.56 1.18
CA ILE A 234 -23.62 -18.75 0.72
C ILE A 234 -24.85 -19.66 0.54
N ASN A 235 -24.69 -20.78 -0.16
CA ASN A 235 -25.76 -21.74 -0.43
C ASN A 235 -26.30 -22.38 0.85
N THR A 236 -25.42 -22.72 1.80
CA THR A 236 -25.84 -23.25 3.10
C THR A 236 -26.60 -22.20 3.91
N ALA A 237 -26.14 -20.95 3.90
CA ALA A 237 -26.80 -19.85 4.58
C ALA A 237 -28.15 -19.50 3.97
N ASP A 238 -28.25 -19.49 2.64
CA ASP A 238 -29.51 -19.25 1.94
C ASP A 238 -30.51 -20.39 2.18
N SER A 239 -30.07 -21.65 2.14
CA SER A 239 -30.93 -22.81 2.46
C SER A 239 -31.49 -22.77 3.88
N ILE A 240 -30.66 -22.45 4.88
CA ILE A 240 -31.10 -22.36 6.28
C ILE A 240 -31.97 -21.12 6.51
N ASN A 241 -31.69 -20.03 5.79
CA ASN A 241 -32.55 -18.85 5.78
C ASN A 241 -33.92 -19.17 5.21
N ASP A 242 -33.99 -19.89 4.10
CA ASP A 242 -35.27 -20.31 3.50
C ASP A 242 -36.08 -21.20 4.45
N GLU A 243 -35.44 -22.15 5.14
CA GLU A 243 -36.09 -23.00 6.16
C GLU A 243 -36.64 -22.20 7.35
N ILE A 244 -35.85 -21.26 7.89
CA ILE A 244 -36.27 -20.42 9.02
C ILE A 244 -37.38 -19.45 8.58
N MET A 245 -37.32 -18.91 7.37
CA MET A 245 -38.35 -18.04 6.84
C MET A 245 -39.64 -18.80 6.52
N GLU A 246 -39.57 -20.04 6.06
CA GLU A 246 -40.76 -20.90 5.91
C GLU A 246 -41.42 -21.15 7.27
N PHE A 247 -40.63 -21.35 8.32
CA PHE A 247 -41.12 -21.50 9.69
C PHE A 247 -41.75 -20.20 10.22
N ILE A 248 -41.07 -19.05 10.08
CA ILE A 248 -41.59 -17.75 10.51
C ILE A 248 -42.88 -17.41 9.75
N GLY A 249 -42.92 -17.63 8.43
CA GLY A 249 -44.11 -17.45 7.61
C GLY A 249 -45.29 -18.27 8.11
N LYS A 250 -45.09 -19.56 8.41
CA LYS A 250 -46.13 -20.43 8.98
C LYS A 250 -46.60 -20.01 10.38
N VAL A 251 -45.73 -19.40 11.18
CA VAL A 251 -46.07 -18.86 12.51
C VAL A 251 -46.85 -17.56 12.37
N THR A 252 -46.43 -16.64 11.50
CA THR A 252 -47.11 -15.37 11.21
C THR A 252 -48.46 -15.60 10.54
N GLU A 253 -48.61 -16.57 9.63
CA GLU A 253 -49.91 -16.93 9.06
C GLU A 253 -50.90 -17.48 10.11
N LYS A 254 -50.39 -18.18 11.13
CA LYS A 254 -51.23 -18.75 12.21
C LYS A 254 -51.56 -17.76 13.32
N ILE A 255 -50.76 -16.70 13.46
CA ILE A 255 -51.00 -15.60 14.37
C ILE A 255 -51.60 -14.49 13.50
N GLU A 256 -52.94 -14.44 13.36
CA GLU A 256 -53.69 -13.41 12.60
C GLU A 256 -53.53 -11.97 13.14
N MET A 257 -52.41 -11.64 13.79
CA MET A 257 -52.14 -10.36 14.40
C MET A 257 -50.67 -10.06 14.24
N LEU A 258 -50.30 -9.25 13.26
CA LEU A 258 -49.23 -8.27 13.39
C LEU A 258 -49.50 -7.21 12.31
N ASP A 259 -49.92 -6.03 12.76
CA ASP A 259 -50.24 -4.86 11.94
C ASP A 259 -49.15 -4.55 10.91
N ASN A 260 -49.59 -3.93 9.80
CA ASN A 260 -48.85 -3.57 8.58
C ASN A 260 -47.61 -2.65 8.73
N GLU A 261 -46.94 -2.61 9.89
CA GLU A 261 -45.78 -1.75 10.15
C GLU A 261 -44.49 -2.51 10.53
N LEU A 262 -44.49 -3.84 10.50
CA LEU A 262 -43.24 -4.58 10.61
C LEU A 262 -42.47 -4.49 9.29
N ASN A 263 -41.31 -3.86 9.33
CA ASN A 263 -40.37 -3.79 8.22
C ASN A 263 -39.77 -5.19 7.99
N VAL A 264 -40.53 -6.04 7.29
CA VAL A 264 -40.23 -7.46 7.11
C VAL A 264 -38.81 -7.64 6.55
N ASP A 265 -38.37 -6.73 5.66
CA ASP A 265 -37.03 -6.70 5.08
C ASP A 265 -35.90 -6.54 6.12
N GLU A 266 -36.10 -5.74 7.17
CA GLU A 266 -35.13 -5.64 8.28
C GLU A 266 -35.09 -6.91 9.13
N MET A 267 -36.25 -7.53 9.35
CA MET A 267 -36.32 -8.85 10.01
C MET A 267 -35.64 -9.95 9.17
N PHE A 268 -35.87 -9.97 7.86
CA PHE A 268 -35.23 -10.88 6.91
C PHE A 268 -33.70 -10.76 6.99
N ASN A 269 -33.18 -9.52 6.93
CA ASN A 269 -31.75 -9.27 7.02
C ASN A 269 -31.17 -9.64 8.39
N GLY A 270 -31.90 -9.37 9.48
CA GLY A 270 -31.51 -9.73 10.84
C GLY A 270 -31.40 -11.25 11.06
N VAL A 271 -32.38 -12.02 10.57
CA VAL A 271 -32.40 -13.49 10.64
C VAL A 271 -31.26 -14.08 9.81
N LYS A 272 -31.09 -13.62 8.57
CA LYS A 272 -29.98 -14.04 7.69
C LYS A 272 -28.62 -13.80 8.34
N ASN A 273 -28.43 -12.67 9.02
CA ASN A 273 -27.20 -12.36 9.73
C ASN A 273 -26.92 -13.29 10.91
N VAL A 274 -27.95 -13.67 11.68
CA VAL A 274 -27.82 -14.63 12.78
C VAL A 274 -27.51 -16.04 12.26
N ILE A 275 -28.09 -16.43 11.14
CA ILE A 275 -27.85 -17.73 10.50
C ILE A 275 -26.41 -17.82 9.99
N LEU A 276 -25.97 -16.81 9.22
CA LEU A 276 -24.59 -16.69 8.76
C LEU A 276 -23.60 -16.76 9.92
N LYS A 277 -23.91 -16.10 11.05
CA LYS A 277 -23.07 -16.16 12.26
C LYS A 277 -22.92 -17.58 12.81
N ASN A 278 -23.99 -18.37 12.83
CA ASN A 278 -23.95 -19.73 13.39
C ASN A 278 -23.34 -20.75 12.42
N ILE A 279 -23.65 -20.67 11.13
CA ILE A 279 -23.07 -21.57 10.12
C ILE A 279 -21.55 -21.39 10.07
N ILE A 280 -21.07 -20.15 10.04
CA ILE A 280 -19.64 -19.92 10.00
C ILE A 280 -18.97 -20.37 11.32
N GLY A 281 -19.63 -20.19 12.46
CA GLY A 281 -19.14 -20.69 13.76
C GLY A 281 -19.13 -22.22 13.89
N MET A 282 -19.82 -22.95 13.00
CA MET A 282 -19.95 -24.42 13.02
C MET A 282 -19.15 -25.11 11.91
N TYR A 283 -18.42 -24.36 11.08
CA TYR A 283 -17.64 -24.92 9.98
C TYR A 283 -16.36 -25.57 10.50
N ASP A 284 -16.15 -26.86 10.17
CA ASP A 284 -15.07 -27.68 10.74
C ASP A 284 -13.65 -27.19 10.37
N ASP A 285 -13.48 -26.62 9.17
CA ASP A 285 -12.21 -26.03 8.76
C ASP A 285 -12.27 -24.50 8.83
N ILE A 286 -12.05 -23.95 10.03
CA ILE A 286 -11.96 -22.50 10.27
C ILE A 286 -10.85 -21.86 9.41
N ARG A 287 -9.86 -22.63 8.94
CA ARG A 287 -8.79 -22.12 8.09
C ARG A 287 -9.29 -21.63 6.74
N ILE A 288 -10.47 -22.00 6.26
CA ILE A 288 -11.03 -21.39 5.04
C ILE A 288 -11.35 -19.89 5.22
N PHE A 289 -11.46 -19.43 6.47
CA PHE A 289 -11.62 -18.01 6.83
C PHE A 289 -10.28 -17.36 7.24
N GLU A 290 -9.24 -18.16 7.51
CA GLU A 290 -7.91 -17.70 7.95
C GLU A 290 -6.81 -17.82 6.87
N GLU A 291 -6.95 -18.75 5.91
CA GLU A 291 -6.07 -18.94 4.76
C GLU A 291 -6.50 -17.98 3.63
N GLY A 292 -5.67 -16.95 3.44
CA GLY A 292 -5.72 -16.13 2.24
C GLY A 292 -6.79 -15.05 2.18
N LYS A 293 -7.67 -14.87 3.18
CA LYS A 293 -8.70 -13.80 3.17
C LYS A 293 -8.74 -12.94 4.44
N TYR A 294 -9.16 -11.70 4.27
CA TYR A 294 -8.67 -10.49 4.95
C TYR A 294 -9.68 -9.94 5.98
N ALA A 295 -9.22 -9.08 6.91
CA ALA A 295 -10.10 -8.28 7.79
C ALA A 295 -10.22 -6.85 7.21
N ILE A 296 -11.41 -6.23 7.25
CA ILE A 296 -11.69 -4.89 6.68
C ILE A 296 -11.85 -3.84 7.79
N SER A 297 -11.51 -2.58 7.51
CA SER A 297 -11.99 -1.42 8.28
C SER A 297 -12.49 -0.37 7.30
N THR A 298 -13.79 -0.21 7.13
CA THR A 298 -14.36 0.86 6.32
C THR A 298 -14.56 2.12 7.15
N GLY A 299 -13.80 3.17 6.82
CA GLY A 299 -14.02 4.51 7.36
C GLY A 299 -14.84 5.31 6.37
N ILE A 300 -16.11 5.60 6.70
CA ILE A 300 -17.05 6.31 5.82
C ILE A 300 -16.86 7.84 5.92
N ASP A 301 -16.12 8.37 6.90
CA ASP A 301 -16.02 9.81 7.09
C ASP A 301 -14.85 10.44 6.33
N GLY A 302 -15.19 11.22 5.30
CA GLY A 302 -14.26 12.04 4.53
C GLY A 302 -13.52 13.12 5.34
N SER A 303 -13.76 13.26 6.64
CA SER A 303 -13.23 14.32 7.50
C SER A 303 -11.82 14.05 8.05
N GLY A 304 -11.37 12.78 8.11
CA GLY A 304 -10.08 12.42 8.71
C GLY A 304 -9.95 12.73 10.21
N ALA A 305 -10.98 13.29 10.86
CA ALA A 305 -10.94 13.78 12.23
C ALA A 305 -11.39 12.73 13.25
N THR A 306 -12.10 11.69 12.80
CA THR A 306 -12.59 10.60 13.65
C THR A 306 -12.51 9.31 12.86
N MET A 307 -11.32 8.69 12.81
CA MET A 307 -11.27 7.28 12.44
C MET A 307 -12.08 6.49 13.46
N SER A 308 -13.35 6.25 13.13
CA SER A 308 -14.14 5.17 13.71
C SER A 308 -13.36 3.91 13.37
N LYS A 309 -12.46 3.52 14.28
CA LYS A 309 -11.81 2.22 14.24
C LYS A 309 -12.92 1.19 14.37
N PHE A 310 -13.51 0.77 13.25
CA PHE A 310 -14.16 -0.53 13.19
C PHE A 310 -13.03 -1.57 13.22
N ARG A 311 -12.41 -1.72 14.40
CA ARG A 311 -11.67 -2.93 14.72
C ARG A 311 -12.74 -3.98 14.91
N PHE A 312 -12.97 -4.79 13.90
CA PHE A 312 -13.65 -6.06 14.10
C PHE A 312 -12.68 -6.97 14.85
N ASN A 313 -12.59 -6.77 16.16
CA ASN A 313 -12.08 -7.78 17.05
C ASN A 313 -13.15 -8.87 17.11
N ALA A 314 -13.17 -9.73 16.11
CA ALA A 314 -13.76 -11.04 16.32
C ALA A 314 -12.88 -11.75 17.36
N PRO A 315 -13.45 -12.42 18.37
CA PRO A 315 -12.73 -13.48 19.06
C PRO A 315 -12.08 -14.39 18.01
N ALA A 316 -10.99 -15.08 18.33
CA ALA A 316 -10.22 -15.95 17.41
C ALA A 316 -11.02 -17.15 16.82
N ARG A 317 -12.36 -17.11 16.87
CA ARG A 317 -13.33 -18.14 16.51
C ARG A 317 -14.61 -17.57 15.86
N GLU A 318 -14.63 -16.28 15.49
CA GLU A 318 -15.74 -15.69 14.71
C GLU A 318 -15.19 -15.05 13.42
N PRO A 319 -15.86 -15.19 12.28
CA PRO A 319 -15.51 -14.49 11.05
C PRO A 319 -15.90 -13.00 11.20
N VAL A 320 -15.21 -12.10 10.51
CA VAL A 320 -15.58 -10.68 10.50
C VAL A 320 -16.92 -10.47 9.78
N GLN A 321 -17.22 -11.34 8.82
CA GLN A 321 -18.41 -11.35 7.96
C GLN A 321 -19.73 -11.65 8.69
N SER A 322 -19.67 -12.16 9.92
CA SER A 322 -20.85 -12.43 10.75
C SER A 322 -21.30 -11.23 11.61
N LYS A 323 -20.65 -10.07 11.49
CA LYS A 323 -21.04 -8.85 12.21
C LYS A 323 -22.06 -8.06 11.36
N PRO A 324 -23.23 -7.66 11.89
CA PRO A 324 -24.22 -6.85 11.18
C PRO A 324 -23.61 -5.61 10.52
N GLU A 325 -22.65 -4.98 11.18
CA GLU A 325 -21.95 -3.79 10.72
C GLU A 325 -21.07 -4.06 9.47
N TYR A 326 -20.65 -5.32 9.22
CA TYR A 326 -19.98 -5.72 7.98
C TYR A 326 -20.97 -5.84 6.81
N GLN A 327 -22.21 -6.28 7.07
CA GLN A 327 -23.26 -6.41 6.06
C GLN A 327 -23.86 -5.04 5.70
N ASP A 328 -23.95 -4.12 6.67
CA ASP A 328 -24.29 -2.71 6.43
C ASP A 328 -23.24 -2.01 5.56
N VAL A 329 -21.97 -2.34 5.74
CA VAL A 329 -20.90 -1.87 4.88
C VAL A 329 -21.03 -2.44 3.45
N ARG A 330 -21.39 -3.72 3.31
CA ARG A 330 -21.63 -4.36 2.01
C ARG A 330 -22.85 -3.78 1.27
N SER A 331 -23.90 -3.38 1.98
CA SER A 331 -25.06 -2.70 1.38
C SER A 331 -24.74 -1.25 0.97
N ILE A 332 -23.90 -0.55 1.74
CA ILE A 332 -23.35 0.77 1.37
C ILE A 332 -22.42 0.68 0.14
N MET A 333 -21.71 -0.43 -0.03
CA MET A 333 -20.84 -0.72 -1.19
C MET A 333 -21.60 -0.96 -2.51
N GLY A 334 -22.92 -1.17 -2.48
CA GLY A 334 -23.74 -1.24 -3.70
C GLY A 334 -23.81 0.09 -4.46
N ASP A 335 -23.51 1.21 -3.79
CA ASP A 335 -23.40 2.54 -4.38
C ASP A 335 -21.92 2.87 -4.66
N LEU A 336 -21.45 2.56 -5.87
CA LEU A 336 -20.10 2.86 -6.38
C LEU A 336 -19.67 4.32 -6.14
N GLU A 337 -20.62 5.27 -6.04
CA GLU A 337 -20.37 6.70 -5.83
C GLU A 337 -19.99 7.09 -4.39
N LYS A 338 -20.23 6.22 -3.40
CA LYS A 338 -19.99 6.51 -1.97
C LYS A 338 -18.59 6.11 -1.48
N ILE A 339 -17.84 5.36 -2.29
CA ILE A 339 -16.51 4.87 -1.92
C ILE A 339 -15.48 5.99 -2.06
N ARG A 340 -15.20 6.72 -0.97
CA ARG A 340 -14.28 7.87 -0.98
C ARG A 340 -12.91 7.61 -0.33
N LYS A 341 -12.76 6.61 0.56
CA LYS A 341 -11.50 6.23 1.22
C LYS A 341 -11.56 4.81 1.79
N ASP A 342 -11.27 3.78 0.98
CA ASP A 342 -11.18 2.43 1.52
C ASP A 342 -9.81 2.11 2.13
N VAL A 343 -9.85 1.23 3.13
CA VAL A 343 -8.67 0.61 3.72
C VAL A 343 -8.71 -0.86 3.31
N LEU A 344 -8.00 -1.19 2.23
CA LEU A 344 -7.79 -2.57 1.81
C LEU A 344 -6.61 -3.16 2.58
N PHE A 345 -6.89 -4.03 3.55
CA PHE A 345 -5.86 -4.86 4.14
C PHE A 345 -5.50 -5.95 3.14
N TRP A 346 -4.22 -6.06 2.79
CA TRP A 346 -3.74 -7.07 1.85
C TRP A 346 -2.60 -7.91 2.47
N ASN A 347 -2.84 -9.20 2.68
CA ASN A 347 -1.86 -10.23 3.00
C ASN A 347 -1.09 -10.67 1.74
N SER A 348 0.19 -10.29 1.59
CA SER A 348 1.08 -11.05 0.71
C SER A 348 1.55 -12.29 1.46
N VAL A 349 1.62 -13.44 0.79
CA VAL A 349 2.17 -14.67 1.39
C VAL A 349 3.68 -14.56 1.31
N ARG A 350 4.29 -14.02 2.36
CA ARG A 350 5.76 -13.91 2.48
C ARG A 350 6.38 -15.14 3.14
N ASN A 351 5.64 -15.72 4.08
CA ASN A 351 5.77 -16.98 4.80
C ASN A 351 4.48 -17.10 5.65
N ASN A 352 4.01 -18.30 6.03
CA ASN A 352 2.71 -18.57 6.68
C ASN A 352 2.40 -17.82 8.02
N ILE A 353 3.18 -16.81 8.41
CA ILE A 353 3.14 -16.14 9.73
C ILE A 353 3.04 -14.60 9.61
N ASP A 354 3.65 -13.96 8.61
CA ASP A 354 3.73 -12.49 8.53
C ASP A 354 2.70 -11.91 7.56
N LYS A 355 1.75 -11.11 8.08
CA LYS A 355 0.66 -10.49 7.32
C LYS A 355 0.98 -9.03 6.99
N ILE A 356 0.87 -8.62 5.72
CA ILE A 356 1.00 -7.21 5.32
C ILE A 356 -0.29 -6.44 5.59
N ARG A 357 -0.16 -5.23 6.11
CA ARG A 357 -1.28 -4.30 6.32
C ARG A 357 -1.05 -3.07 5.48
N MET A 358 -2.05 -2.73 4.67
CA MET A 358 -2.03 -1.53 3.86
C MET A 358 -3.41 -0.86 3.82
N LYS A 359 -3.44 0.34 3.25
CA LYS A 359 -4.66 1.08 2.91
C LYS A 359 -4.57 1.42 1.43
N MET A 360 -5.67 1.30 0.69
CA MET A 360 -5.71 1.57 -0.74
C MET A 360 -6.97 2.35 -1.09
N TYR A 361 -6.82 3.49 -1.76
CA TYR A 361 -7.97 4.27 -2.18
C TYR A 361 -7.74 5.01 -3.49
N ALA A 362 -8.83 5.23 -4.21
CA ALA A 362 -8.83 6.08 -5.41
C ALA A 362 -8.74 7.54 -4.97
N HIS A 363 -7.64 8.19 -5.29
CA HIS A 363 -7.45 9.62 -5.13
C HIS A 363 -8.31 10.35 -6.17
N ASN A 364 -8.93 11.47 -5.79
CA ASN A 364 -9.83 12.22 -6.68
C ASN A 364 -9.18 12.74 -7.96
N ILE A 365 -7.85 12.81 -7.98
CA ILE A 365 -6.99 13.24 -9.09
C ILE A 365 -6.62 12.06 -10.02
N GLY A 366 -7.20 10.87 -9.77
CA GLY A 366 -7.05 9.68 -10.62
C GLY A 366 -5.79 8.86 -10.33
N TYR A 367 -5.42 8.76 -9.07
CA TYR A 367 -4.37 7.85 -8.62
C TYR A 367 -4.98 6.75 -7.76
N ILE A 368 -4.37 5.58 -7.72
CA ILE A 368 -4.52 4.68 -6.59
C ILE A 368 -3.41 5.03 -5.60
N GLN A 369 -3.80 5.42 -4.39
CA GLN A 369 -2.86 5.61 -3.30
C GLN A 369 -2.80 4.33 -2.46
N ILE A 370 -1.60 3.78 -2.25
CA ILE A 370 -1.34 2.60 -1.41
C ILE A 370 -0.50 3.05 -0.22
N CYS A 371 -0.89 2.74 1.01
CA CYS A 371 -0.19 3.11 2.23
C CYS A 371 0.12 1.87 3.07
N PHE A 372 1.39 1.47 3.14
CA PHE A 372 1.82 0.34 3.97
C PHE A 372 1.98 0.78 5.42
N GLU A 373 1.32 0.07 6.35
CA GLU A 373 1.36 0.39 7.78
C GLU A 373 2.62 -0.15 8.48
N GLN A 374 3.37 -1.01 7.78
CA GLN A 374 4.52 -1.75 8.30
C GLN A 374 5.66 -1.79 7.29
N TYR A 375 6.81 -2.28 7.72
CA TYR A 375 7.96 -2.47 6.85
C TYR A 375 7.59 -3.48 5.75
N VAL A 376 7.78 -3.10 4.49
CA VAL A 376 7.57 -3.99 3.34
C VAL A 376 8.82 -4.07 2.49
N TYR A 377 9.06 -5.24 1.91
CA TYR A 377 10.19 -5.52 1.05
C TYR A 377 9.85 -5.14 -0.40
N GLY A 378 10.85 -5.15 -1.27
CA GLY A 378 10.63 -4.82 -2.69
C GLY A 378 9.63 -5.77 -3.35
N GLU A 379 9.74 -7.07 -3.05
CA GLU A 379 8.83 -8.13 -3.50
C GLU A 379 7.37 -7.87 -3.11
N ASP A 380 7.14 -7.38 -1.89
CA ASP A 380 5.79 -7.11 -1.37
C ASP A 380 5.12 -5.98 -2.15
N ILE A 381 5.89 -4.94 -2.47
CA ILE A 381 5.41 -3.81 -3.26
C ILE A 381 5.04 -4.28 -4.67
N GLU A 382 5.92 -5.04 -5.32
CA GLU A 382 5.67 -5.54 -6.67
C GLU A 382 4.50 -6.53 -6.72
N ASN A 383 4.31 -7.36 -5.69
CA ASN A 383 3.17 -8.27 -5.57
C ASN A 383 1.82 -7.53 -5.48
N VAL A 384 1.78 -6.39 -4.78
CA VAL A 384 0.57 -5.56 -4.73
C VAL A 384 0.31 -4.91 -6.08
N LEU A 385 1.34 -4.36 -6.71
CA LEU A 385 1.22 -3.74 -8.03
C LEU A 385 0.81 -4.76 -9.11
N SER A 386 1.38 -5.96 -9.11
CA SER A 386 1.03 -7.01 -10.07
C SER A 386 -0.43 -7.43 -9.96
N LYS A 387 -1.00 -7.39 -8.75
CA LYS A 387 -2.41 -7.67 -8.54
C LYS A 387 -3.31 -6.58 -9.08
N ILE A 388 -2.95 -5.31 -8.91
CA ILE A 388 -3.64 -4.19 -9.59
C ILE A 388 -3.62 -4.38 -11.11
N ARG A 389 -2.50 -4.84 -11.68
CA ARG A 389 -2.37 -5.15 -13.12
C ARG A 389 -3.28 -6.31 -13.54
N GLU A 390 -3.30 -7.40 -12.78
CA GLU A 390 -4.14 -8.57 -13.07
C GLU A 390 -5.64 -8.18 -13.18
N PHE A 391 -6.13 -7.34 -12.27
CA PHE A 391 -7.52 -6.86 -12.33
C PHE A 391 -7.81 -5.88 -13.47
N LYS A 392 -6.79 -5.19 -13.97
CA LYS A 392 -6.89 -4.37 -15.19
C LYS A 392 -7.04 -5.27 -16.42
N GLU A 393 -6.28 -6.37 -16.51
CA GLU A 393 -6.26 -7.29 -17.66
C GLU A 393 -7.46 -8.24 -17.76
N ARG A 394 -8.14 -8.53 -16.64
CA ARG A 394 -9.37 -9.36 -16.62
C ARG A 394 -10.60 -8.67 -17.26
N ARG A 395 -10.42 -7.52 -17.90
CA ARG A 395 -11.44 -6.72 -18.58
C ARG A 395 -11.06 -6.61 -20.05
#